data_AF-A0A6A3BZR6-F1
#
_entry.id   AF-A0A6A3BZR6-F1
#
_cell.length_a   1.000
_cell.length_b   1.000
_cell.length_c   1.000
_cell.angle_alpha   90.00
_cell.angle_beta   90.00
_cell.angle_gamma   90.00
#
_symmetry.space_group_name_H-M   'P 1'
#
loop_
_entity.id
_entity.type
_entity.pdbx_description
1 polymer ?
#
loop_
_entity_poly.entity_id
_entity_poly.type
_entity_poly.pdbx_seq_one_letter_code
_entity_poly.pdbx_strand_id
1 'polypeptide(L)'
;MLDTYDFDGDVWMCHSFGGQCHDITAFGPAIDYLKEIETFLSANLREIVTLILEDYVGPNGLTKVFTDAGLMKYWFPVSKMPQNGGDWPLVSDMVANNQRLLVFTSVKSKEASEGIAYQWNYMVENQYGDGGMEAGNCPNRGESSSLNDKTKSLVLVNYFPSESNKGEACEDNSGDLINMLHTCYAAAGNRWANFVAVDYYKRSEGGGSFQAVDTLNGKLLCGCDDIHACVPGSTSGACTP
;
A
#
# COMPACT_ATOMS: atom_id res chain seq x y z
N MET A 1 0.35 4.48 3.38
CA MET A 1 0.91 3.95 4.63
C MET A 1 0.61 4.96 5.72
N LEU A 2 0.22 4.52 6.92
CA LEU A 2 -0.11 5.40 8.03
C LEU A 2 0.50 4.82 9.31
N ASP A 3 1.04 5.70 10.13
CA ASP A 3 1.66 5.31 11.39
C ASP A 3 0.70 5.65 12.52
N THR A 4 0.37 4.65 13.33
CA THR A 4 -0.68 4.74 14.35
C THR A 4 -0.12 4.42 15.72
N TYR A 5 -0.39 5.29 16.69
CA TYR A 5 0.14 5.20 18.05
C TYR A 5 -0.95 5.44 19.09
N ASP A 6 -0.81 4.83 20.27
CA ASP A 6 -1.49 5.33 21.47
C ASP A 6 -0.83 6.64 21.92
N PHE A 7 -1.60 7.72 22.00
CA PHE A 7 -1.12 9.02 22.43
C PHE A 7 -2.27 9.85 23.03
N ASP A 8 -2.00 10.55 24.13
CA ASP A 8 -2.99 11.38 24.83
C ASP A 8 -4.34 10.68 25.12
N GLY A 9 -4.30 9.37 25.41
CA GLY A 9 -5.47 8.56 25.73
C GLY A 9 -6.30 8.07 24.54
N ASP A 10 -5.89 8.39 23.30
CA ASP A 10 -6.57 8.01 22.05
C ASP A 10 -5.57 7.42 21.02
N VAL A 11 -6.09 7.03 19.85
CA VAL A 11 -5.26 6.61 18.69
C VAL A 11 -4.92 7.83 17.83
N TRP A 12 -3.65 8.03 17.51
CA TRP A 12 -3.15 9.18 16.76
C TRP A 12 -2.35 8.79 15.53
N MET A 13 -2.40 9.65 14.51
CA MET A 13 -1.41 9.67 13.42
C MET A 13 -0.15 10.36 13.92
N CYS A 14 0.98 9.66 13.84
CA CYS A 14 2.24 10.12 14.41
C CYS A 14 3.42 9.48 13.68
N HIS A 15 4.51 10.21 13.44
CA HIS A 15 5.72 9.63 12.82
C HIS A 15 6.89 9.79 13.78
N SER A 16 7.17 8.74 14.55
CA SER A 16 7.97 8.81 15.78
C SER A 16 8.94 7.64 15.92
N PHE A 17 9.66 7.59 17.03
CA PHE A 17 10.71 6.60 17.29
C PHE A 17 10.48 5.85 18.61
N GLY A 18 11.07 4.65 18.73
CA GLY A 18 11.00 3.86 19.96
C GLY A 18 9.61 3.31 20.29
N GLY A 19 8.68 3.28 19.33
CA GLY A 19 7.30 2.84 19.53
C GLY A 19 6.48 3.77 20.43
N GLN A 20 6.87 5.03 20.57
CA GLN A 20 6.17 6.04 21.35
C GLN A 20 5.94 7.29 20.52
N CYS A 21 4.74 7.86 20.63
CA CYS A 21 4.44 9.16 20.04
C CYS A 21 4.83 10.29 21.00
N HIS A 22 5.29 11.42 20.46
CA HIS A 22 5.66 12.62 21.20
C HIS A 22 4.94 13.83 20.63
N ASP A 23 4.78 14.90 21.43
CA ASP A 23 4.07 16.12 21.00
C ASP A 23 4.61 16.69 19.67
N ILE A 24 5.92 16.60 19.44
CA ILE A 24 6.57 17.13 18.23
C ILE A 24 6.44 16.23 16.99
N THR A 25 6.06 14.96 17.19
CA THR A 25 5.89 13.96 16.12
C THR A 25 4.41 13.62 15.87
N ALA A 26 3.51 14.11 16.72
CA ALA A 26 2.07 13.93 16.62
C ALA A 26 1.46 14.85 15.54
N PHE A 27 0.67 14.28 14.64
CA PHE A 27 -0.06 15.05 13.61
C PHE A 27 -1.50 15.36 14.02
N GLY A 28 -2.20 14.36 14.56
CA GLY A 28 -3.58 14.53 15.02
C GLY A 28 -4.26 13.20 15.36
N PRO A 29 -5.46 13.24 15.98
CA PRO A 29 -6.25 12.05 16.27
C PRO A 29 -6.57 11.26 15.00
N ALA A 30 -6.37 9.94 15.03
CA ALA A 30 -6.60 9.08 13.87
C ALA A 30 -8.05 9.10 13.39
N ILE A 31 -9.01 9.35 14.28
CA ILE A 31 -10.44 9.43 13.97
C ILE A 31 -10.76 10.48 12.90
N ASP A 32 -10.03 11.60 12.85
CA ASP A 32 -10.31 12.67 11.89
C ASP A 32 -9.90 12.24 10.47
N TYR A 33 -8.71 11.68 10.32
CA TYR A 33 -8.23 11.11 9.05
C TYR A 33 -9.07 9.93 8.58
N LEU A 34 -9.52 9.05 9.49
CA LEU A 34 -10.38 7.92 9.15
C LEU A 34 -11.78 8.37 8.71
N LYS A 35 -12.32 9.47 9.26
CA LYS A 35 -13.58 10.07 8.77
C LYS A 35 -13.46 10.66 7.38
N GLU A 36 -12.29 11.17 6.99
CA GLU A 36 -12.05 11.59 5.61
C GLU A 36 -12.14 10.40 4.64
N ILE A 37 -11.55 9.25 5.03
CA ILE A 37 -11.65 8.01 4.25
C ILE A 37 -13.10 7.51 4.18
N GLU A 38 -13.84 7.57 5.28
CA GLU A 38 -15.26 7.21 5.30
C GLU A 38 -16.06 8.09 4.35
N THR A 39 -15.83 9.41 4.41
CA THR A 39 -16.49 10.38 3.53
C THR A 39 -16.18 10.08 2.07
N PHE A 40 -14.91 9.76 1.74
CA PHE A 40 -14.50 9.38 0.40
C PHE A 40 -15.19 8.10 -0.08
N LEU A 41 -15.18 7.03 0.72
CA LEU A 41 -15.82 5.76 0.35
C LEU A 41 -17.34 5.86 0.27
N SER A 42 -17.97 6.73 1.06
CA SER A 42 -19.39 7.06 0.98
C SER A 42 -19.74 7.79 -0.32
N ALA A 43 -18.90 8.73 -0.76
CA ALA A 43 -19.11 9.47 -2.00
C ALA A 43 -18.76 8.67 -3.27
N ASN A 44 -17.84 7.72 -3.18
CA ASN A 44 -17.29 6.99 -4.32
C ASN A 44 -17.58 5.48 -4.20
N LEU A 45 -18.73 5.05 -4.71
CA LEU A 45 -19.28 3.70 -4.46
C LEU A 45 -18.50 2.55 -5.13
N ARG A 46 -17.59 2.86 -6.06
CA ARG A 46 -16.81 1.86 -6.81
C ARG A 46 -15.34 1.82 -6.43
N GLU A 47 -14.90 2.77 -5.61
CA GLU A 47 -13.49 2.88 -5.22
C GLU A 47 -13.19 1.94 -4.06
N ILE A 48 -11.96 1.44 -4.06
CA ILE A 48 -11.38 0.61 -3.01
C ILE A 48 -10.21 1.38 -2.40
N VAL A 49 -10.12 1.37 -1.08
CA VAL A 49 -9.00 1.95 -0.34
C VAL A 49 -8.25 0.83 0.38
N THR A 50 -6.92 0.87 0.28
CA THR A 50 -6.03 -0.02 1.04
C THR A 50 -5.22 0.82 2.02
N LEU A 51 -5.27 0.46 3.30
CA LEU A 51 -4.46 1.04 4.36
C LEU A 51 -3.42 0.02 4.80
N ILE A 52 -2.18 0.47 4.92
CA ILE A 52 -1.06 -0.29 5.47
C ILE A 52 -0.58 0.49 6.68
N LEU A 53 -0.74 -0.10 7.86
CA LEU A 53 -0.55 0.55 9.14
C LEU A 53 0.76 0.09 9.78
N GLU A 54 1.65 1.03 10.05
CA GLU A 54 2.67 0.83 11.07
C GLU A 54 2.02 1.05 12.43
N ASP A 55 1.87 -0.04 13.18
CA ASP A 55 0.92 -0.13 14.29
C ASP A 55 1.63 -0.27 15.64
N TYR A 56 1.53 0.79 16.44
CA TYR A 56 1.99 0.89 17.82
C TYR A 56 0.83 1.06 18.81
N VAL A 57 -0.39 0.70 18.39
CA VAL A 57 -1.62 0.86 19.17
C VAL A 57 -1.86 -0.38 20.02
N GLY A 58 -2.29 -0.20 21.25
CA GLY A 58 -2.68 -1.28 22.16
C GLY A 58 -3.87 -2.10 21.66
N PRO A 59 -4.19 -3.21 22.36
CA PRO A 59 -5.27 -4.10 21.96
C PRO A 59 -6.61 -3.38 21.80
N ASN A 60 -7.29 -3.63 20.68
CA ASN A 60 -8.61 -3.08 20.33
C ASN A 60 -8.67 -1.57 20.05
N GLY A 61 -7.57 -0.81 20.17
CA GLY A 61 -7.57 0.63 19.89
C GLY A 61 -7.91 0.92 18.42
N LEU A 62 -7.28 0.17 17.49
CA LEU A 62 -7.59 0.26 16.05
C LEU A 62 -9.04 -0.16 15.77
N THR A 63 -9.47 -1.32 16.25
CA THR A 63 -10.83 -1.82 16.05
C THR A 63 -11.89 -0.81 16.52
N LYS A 64 -11.66 -0.18 17.67
CA LYS A 64 -12.53 0.89 18.20
C LYS A 64 -12.55 2.10 17.28
N VAL A 65 -11.40 2.67 16.90
CA VAL A 65 -11.36 3.89 16.09
C VAL A 65 -11.93 3.69 14.68
N PHE A 66 -11.72 2.52 14.05
CA PHE A 66 -12.36 2.19 12.76
C PHE A 66 -13.89 2.03 12.89
N THR A 67 -14.37 1.48 14.00
CA THR A 67 -15.80 1.39 14.31
C THR A 67 -16.41 2.77 14.49
N ASP A 68 -15.77 3.61 15.30
CA ASP A 68 -16.22 4.98 15.59
C ASP A 68 -16.17 5.87 14.34
N ALA A 69 -15.21 5.65 13.43
CA ALA A 69 -15.14 6.30 12.14
C ALA A 69 -16.23 5.85 11.15
N GLY A 70 -16.97 4.78 11.45
CA GLY A 70 -17.98 4.22 10.55
C GLY A 70 -17.42 3.40 9.39
N LEU A 71 -16.15 2.99 9.44
CA LEU A 71 -15.47 2.30 8.33
C LEU A 71 -15.74 0.79 8.29
N MET A 72 -16.20 0.18 9.39
CA MET A 72 -16.42 -1.28 9.45
C MET A 72 -17.44 -1.79 8.42
N LYS A 73 -18.36 -0.94 7.94
CA LYS A 73 -19.29 -1.28 6.84
C LYS A 73 -18.60 -1.53 5.50
N TYR A 74 -17.35 -1.07 5.33
CA TYR A 74 -16.54 -1.25 4.12
C TYR A 74 -15.49 -2.36 4.26
N TRP A 75 -15.34 -2.94 5.45
CA TRP A 75 -14.20 -3.80 5.80
C TRP A 75 -14.14 -5.07 4.94
N PHE A 76 -12.98 -5.31 4.33
CA PHE A 76 -12.69 -6.56 3.65
C PHE A 76 -12.17 -7.60 4.67
N PRO A 77 -12.89 -8.71 4.90
CA PRO A 77 -12.57 -9.63 5.99
C PRO A 77 -11.38 -10.55 5.65
N VAL A 78 -10.53 -10.82 6.64
CA VAL A 78 -9.40 -11.77 6.57
C VAL A 78 -9.81 -13.15 6.05
N SER A 79 -11.02 -13.62 6.40
CA SER A 79 -11.54 -14.92 5.94
C SER A 79 -11.76 -15.03 4.43
N LYS A 80 -11.77 -13.90 3.71
CA LYS A 80 -11.85 -13.85 2.23
C LYS A 80 -10.52 -13.48 1.58
N MET A 81 -9.48 -13.20 2.35
CA MET A 81 -8.15 -12.92 1.80
C MET A 81 -7.50 -14.22 1.35
N PRO A 82 -6.82 -14.23 0.19
CA PRO A 82 -6.17 -15.43 -0.31
C PRO A 82 -5.01 -15.86 0.58
N GLN A 83 -4.75 -17.16 0.59
CA GLN A 83 -3.59 -17.76 1.23
C GLN A 83 -2.71 -18.43 0.19
N ASN A 84 -1.42 -18.58 0.50
CA ASN A 84 -0.47 -19.34 -0.32
C ASN A 84 -0.42 -18.88 -1.79
N GLY A 85 -0.44 -17.57 -2.03
CA GLY A 85 -0.33 -17.00 -3.37
C GLY A 85 -1.59 -17.07 -4.21
N GLY A 86 -2.74 -17.43 -3.62
CA GLY A 86 -4.01 -17.45 -4.33
C GLY A 86 -4.45 -16.07 -4.82
N ASP A 87 -5.37 -16.08 -5.79
CA ASP A 87 -5.93 -14.87 -6.37
C ASP A 87 -6.86 -14.14 -5.38
N TRP A 88 -6.78 -12.81 -5.40
CA TRP A 88 -7.73 -11.96 -4.70
C TRP A 88 -9.08 -11.97 -5.42
N PRO A 89 -10.21 -11.74 -4.70
CA PRO A 89 -11.49 -11.55 -5.36
C PRO A 89 -11.44 -10.42 -6.39
N LEU A 90 -12.31 -10.50 -7.39
CA LEU A 90 -12.44 -9.44 -8.38
C LEU A 90 -12.85 -8.13 -7.70
N VAL A 91 -12.30 -7.02 -8.18
CA VAL A 91 -12.70 -5.67 -7.75
C VAL A 91 -14.22 -5.50 -7.86
N SER A 92 -14.84 -6.04 -8.90
CA SER A 92 -16.31 -6.03 -9.07
C SER A 92 -17.05 -6.71 -7.92
N ASP A 93 -16.51 -7.83 -7.41
CA ASP A 93 -17.12 -8.57 -6.30
C ASP A 93 -16.90 -7.83 -4.97
N MET A 94 -15.71 -7.28 -4.76
CA MET A 94 -15.41 -6.43 -3.61
C MET A 94 -16.39 -5.24 -3.53
N VAL A 95 -16.59 -4.55 -4.66
CA VAL A 95 -17.54 -3.44 -4.79
C VAL A 95 -18.98 -3.89 -4.58
N ALA A 96 -19.42 -4.98 -5.23
CA ALA A 96 -20.78 -5.49 -5.10
C ALA A 96 -21.15 -5.89 -3.67
N ASN A 97 -20.18 -6.35 -2.89
CA ASN A 97 -20.36 -6.72 -1.48
C ASN A 97 -20.12 -5.54 -0.51
N ASN A 98 -19.84 -4.34 -1.02
CA ASN A 98 -19.39 -3.18 -0.23
C ASN A 98 -18.17 -3.48 0.66
N GLN A 99 -17.29 -4.39 0.26
CA GLN A 99 -16.05 -4.77 0.94
C GLN A 99 -14.87 -4.03 0.29
N ARG A 100 -14.83 -2.72 0.50
CA ARG A 100 -14.00 -1.76 -0.26
C ARG A 100 -12.89 -1.12 0.57
N LEU A 101 -12.64 -1.61 1.78
CA LEU A 101 -11.54 -1.18 2.63
C LEU A 101 -10.69 -2.39 3.03
N LEU A 102 -9.46 -2.46 2.53
CA LEU A 102 -8.45 -3.40 3.01
C LEU A 102 -7.58 -2.70 4.05
N VAL A 103 -7.32 -3.35 5.18
CA VAL A 103 -6.44 -2.82 6.23
C VAL A 103 -5.43 -3.87 6.63
N PHE A 104 -4.15 -3.53 6.52
CA PHE A 104 -3.02 -4.32 6.96
C PHE A 104 -2.37 -3.66 8.18
N THR A 105 -1.93 -4.47 9.14
CA THR A 105 -1.17 -4.04 10.34
C THR A 105 0.21 -4.68 10.35
N SER A 106 1.18 -3.98 10.93
CA SER A 106 2.50 -4.51 11.26
C SER A 106 2.52 -5.42 12.50
N VAL A 107 1.39 -5.62 13.20
CA VAL A 107 1.33 -6.44 14.43
C VAL A 107 0.71 -7.82 14.16
N LYS A 108 1.54 -8.87 14.18
CA LYS A 108 1.14 -10.25 13.86
C LYS A 108 -0.04 -10.79 14.68
N SER A 109 -0.11 -10.49 15.97
CA SER A 109 -1.16 -11.02 16.85
C SER A 109 -2.55 -10.49 16.50
N LYS A 110 -2.64 -9.29 15.91
CA LYS A 110 -3.92 -8.62 15.63
C LYS A 110 -4.74 -9.27 14.52
N GLU A 111 -4.13 -10.06 13.65
CA GLU A 111 -4.89 -10.86 12.69
C GLU A 111 -5.80 -11.87 13.39
N ALA A 112 -5.26 -12.57 14.40
CA ALA A 112 -6.01 -13.54 15.16
C ALA A 112 -6.92 -12.90 16.22
N SER A 113 -6.47 -11.84 16.89
CA SER A 113 -7.21 -11.23 18.01
C SER A 113 -8.25 -10.20 17.58
N GLU A 114 -8.00 -9.47 16.48
CA GLU A 114 -8.82 -8.32 16.05
C GLU A 114 -9.34 -8.47 14.60
N GLY A 115 -8.84 -9.43 13.83
CA GLY A 115 -9.22 -9.61 12.42
C GLY A 115 -8.62 -8.56 11.49
N ILE A 116 -7.53 -7.90 11.89
CA ILE A 116 -6.77 -6.95 11.06
C ILE A 116 -5.61 -7.72 10.41
N ALA A 117 -5.55 -7.73 9.08
CA ALA A 117 -4.63 -8.58 8.33
C ALA A 117 -3.16 -8.26 8.67
N TYR A 118 -2.37 -9.26 9.03
CA TYR A 118 -0.94 -9.05 9.23
C TYR A 118 -0.27 -8.88 7.87
N GLN A 119 0.31 -7.71 7.60
CA GLN A 119 0.82 -7.31 6.29
C GLN A 119 1.64 -8.42 5.59
N TRP A 120 2.64 -8.95 6.29
CA TRP A 120 3.59 -9.91 5.73
C TRP A 120 3.04 -11.34 5.60
N ASN A 121 1.77 -11.58 5.98
CA ASN A 121 1.06 -12.78 5.54
C ASN A 121 0.63 -12.72 4.07
N TYR A 122 0.50 -11.52 3.50
CA TYR A 122 -0.16 -11.32 2.19
C TYR A 122 0.72 -10.65 1.14
N MET A 123 1.71 -9.84 1.55
CA MET A 123 2.59 -9.11 0.63
C MET A 123 4.07 -9.32 0.93
N VAL A 124 4.87 -9.26 -0.12
CA VAL A 124 6.31 -9.01 -0.04
C VAL A 124 6.61 -7.54 -0.27
N GLU A 125 7.66 -7.03 0.35
CA GLU A 125 8.01 -5.61 0.37
C GLU A 125 9.53 -5.43 0.27
N ASN A 126 9.99 -4.51 -0.58
CA ASN A 126 11.40 -4.15 -0.64
C ASN A 126 11.77 -3.15 0.49
N GLN A 127 13.06 -3.01 0.72
CA GLN A 127 13.60 -2.09 1.71
C GLN A 127 13.09 -0.67 1.47
N TYR A 128 12.79 0.06 2.55
CA TYR A 128 12.38 1.46 2.52
C TYR A 128 13.59 2.40 2.61
N GLY A 129 13.35 3.70 2.42
CA GLY A 129 14.38 4.73 2.51
C GLY A 129 15.43 4.56 1.39
N ASP A 130 16.64 5.05 1.65
CA ASP A 130 17.72 5.03 0.65
C ASP A 130 18.06 3.61 0.17
N GLY A 131 17.91 2.61 1.04
CA GLY A 131 18.11 1.20 0.69
C GLY A 131 17.08 0.65 -0.32
N GLY A 132 15.92 1.29 -0.43
CA GLY A 132 14.90 1.01 -1.45
C GLY A 132 15.16 1.69 -2.80
N MET A 133 16.09 2.63 -2.85
CA MET A 133 16.38 3.45 -4.03
C MET A 133 17.69 3.04 -4.73
N GLU A 134 18.38 2.00 -4.26
CA GLU A 134 19.64 1.52 -4.83
C GLU A 134 19.46 1.01 -6.27
N ALA A 135 19.88 1.80 -7.26
CA ALA A 135 19.71 1.47 -8.68
C ALA A 135 20.17 0.04 -9.03
N GLY A 136 19.27 -0.74 -9.63
CA GLY A 136 19.54 -2.12 -10.04
C GLY A 136 19.51 -3.16 -8.92
N ASN A 137 19.24 -2.75 -7.68
CA ASN A 137 19.06 -3.61 -6.53
C ASN A 137 17.66 -3.43 -5.92
N CYS A 138 17.05 -4.51 -5.45
CA CYS A 138 15.75 -4.46 -4.78
C CYS A 138 15.77 -5.44 -3.60
N PRO A 139 16.46 -5.08 -2.49
CA PRO A 139 16.55 -5.93 -1.32
C PRO A 139 15.20 -5.99 -0.60
N ASN A 140 14.84 -7.13 0.01
CA ASN A 140 13.62 -7.21 0.82
C ASN A 140 13.78 -6.46 2.14
N ARG A 141 12.68 -5.90 2.64
CA ARG A 141 12.58 -5.39 4.01
C ARG A 141 12.75 -6.54 5.01
N GLY A 142 13.30 -6.26 6.19
CA GLY A 142 13.66 -7.27 7.21
C GLY A 142 12.48 -8.12 7.72
N GLU A 143 11.30 -7.51 7.90
CA GLU A 143 10.07 -8.18 8.34
C GLU A 143 9.40 -8.99 7.21
N SER A 144 9.74 -8.68 5.96
CA SER A 144 9.20 -9.34 4.77
C SER A 144 9.92 -10.66 4.46
N SER A 145 9.18 -11.62 3.92
CA SER A 145 9.77 -12.74 3.15
C SER A 145 10.62 -12.21 1.98
N SER A 146 11.44 -13.09 1.38
CA SER A 146 12.13 -12.79 0.12
C SER A 146 11.14 -12.36 -0.96
N LEU A 147 11.49 -11.39 -1.81
CA LEU A 147 10.55 -10.84 -2.81
C LEU A 147 10.00 -11.89 -3.79
N ASN A 148 10.77 -12.94 -4.05
CA ASN A 148 10.35 -14.07 -4.89
C ASN A 148 9.46 -15.10 -4.18
N ASP A 149 9.09 -14.90 -2.91
CA ASP A 149 8.13 -15.74 -2.20
C ASP A 149 6.73 -15.55 -2.79
N LYS A 150 6.34 -16.50 -3.65
CA LYS A 150 5.04 -16.52 -4.33
C LYS A 150 3.91 -17.01 -3.43
N THR A 151 4.16 -17.40 -2.18
CA THR A 151 3.09 -17.68 -1.21
C THR A 151 2.40 -16.40 -0.72
N LYS A 152 3.00 -15.23 -1.00
CA LYS A 152 2.44 -13.90 -0.80
C LYS A 152 1.99 -13.37 -2.16
N SER A 153 0.69 -13.15 -2.37
CA SER A 153 0.18 -12.78 -3.70
C SER A 153 0.47 -11.32 -4.06
N LEU A 154 0.64 -10.44 -3.07
CA LEU A 154 0.86 -9.02 -3.29
C LEU A 154 2.35 -8.63 -3.25
N VAL A 155 2.70 -7.59 -3.99
CA VAL A 155 4.04 -6.99 -4.03
C VAL A 155 3.91 -5.48 -3.78
N LEU A 156 4.65 -4.97 -2.79
CA LEU A 156 4.78 -3.55 -2.49
C LEU A 156 6.20 -3.08 -2.78
N VAL A 157 6.33 -1.97 -3.49
CA VAL A 157 7.62 -1.30 -3.77
C VAL A 157 7.67 0.04 -3.06
N ASN A 158 8.61 0.19 -2.13
CA ASN A 158 9.05 1.45 -1.54
C ASN A 158 10.11 2.10 -2.43
N TYR A 159 9.91 3.37 -2.78
CA TYR A 159 10.86 4.19 -3.50
C TYR A 159 10.76 5.66 -3.03
N PHE A 160 11.45 5.95 -1.93
CA PHE A 160 11.54 7.27 -1.32
C PHE A 160 12.78 7.31 -0.41
N PRO A 161 13.43 8.47 -0.25
CA PRO A 161 14.65 8.59 0.55
C PRO A 161 14.36 8.43 2.05
N SER A 162 15.39 8.13 2.84
CA SER A 162 15.23 8.02 4.31
C SER A 162 14.79 9.34 4.93
N GLU A 163 15.25 10.46 4.38
CA GLU A 163 14.87 11.81 4.78
C GLU A 163 14.00 12.44 3.70
N SER A 164 12.71 12.64 3.97
CA SER A 164 11.78 13.20 2.99
C SER A 164 12.22 14.62 2.58
N ASN A 165 12.44 14.86 1.28
CA ASN A 165 12.80 16.18 0.76
C ASN A 165 11.83 16.61 -0.34
N LYS A 166 10.99 17.59 -0.02
CA LYS A 166 9.98 18.13 -0.94
C LYS A 166 10.58 18.77 -2.20
N GLY A 167 11.81 19.27 -2.12
CA GLY A 167 12.52 19.88 -3.25
C GLY A 167 13.05 18.85 -4.24
N GLU A 168 13.52 17.72 -3.73
CA GLU A 168 14.12 16.62 -4.52
C GLU A 168 13.09 15.61 -5.01
N ALA A 169 11.88 15.59 -4.43
CA ALA A 169 10.82 14.66 -4.83
C ALA A 169 10.45 14.67 -6.33
N CYS A 170 10.73 15.77 -7.06
CA CYS A 170 10.57 15.78 -8.52
C CYS A 170 11.59 14.87 -9.23
N GLU A 171 12.83 14.84 -8.73
CA GLU A 171 13.92 13.99 -9.23
C GLU A 171 13.69 12.55 -8.82
N ASP A 172 13.25 12.30 -7.58
CA ASP A 172 12.90 10.95 -7.12
C ASP A 172 11.74 10.37 -7.95
N ASN A 173 10.64 11.11 -8.08
CA ASN A 173 9.48 10.68 -8.86
C ASN A 173 9.66 10.95 -10.36
N SER A 174 10.68 10.33 -10.96
CA SER A 174 11.06 10.49 -12.36
C SER A 174 11.27 9.13 -13.06
N GLY A 175 12.12 9.07 -14.09
CA GLY A 175 12.45 7.84 -14.80
C GLY A 175 13.07 6.76 -13.91
N ASP A 176 13.79 7.13 -12.86
CA ASP A 176 14.43 6.15 -11.97
C ASP A 176 13.44 5.36 -11.11
N LEU A 177 12.28 5.95 -10.79
CA LEU A 177 11.15 5.22 -10.21
C LEU A 177 10.69 4.08 -11.13
N ILE A 178 10.56 4.35 -12.44
CA ILE A 178 10.18 3.32 -13.42
C ILE A 178 11.25 2.23 -13.52
N ASN A 179 12.54 2.64 -13.56
CA ASN A 179 13.66 1.69 -13.56
C ASN A 179 13.60 0.77 -12.33
N MET A 180 13.31 1.32 -11.14
CA MET A 180 13.18 0.54 -9.92
C MET A 180 12.02 -0.46 -9.97
N LEU A 181 10.87 -0.08 -10.55
CA LEU A 181 9.76 -1.02 -10.74
C LEU A 181 10.16 -2.23 -11.60
N HIS A 182 10.97 -2.02 -12.65
CA HIS A 182 11.52 -3.11 -13.46
C HIS A 182 12.53 -3.97 -12.68
N THR A 183 13.41 -3.36 -11.89
CA THR A 183 14.35 -4.07 -11.01
C THR A 183 13.60 -4.94 -10.01
N CYS A 184 12.62 -4.38 -9.32
CA CYS A 184 11.81 -5.11 -8.34
C CYS A 184 10.90 -6.16 -8.99
N TYR A 185 10.43 -5.96 -10.23
CA TYR A 185 9.72 -7.00 -10.99
C TYR A 185 10.56 -8.28 -11.14
N ALA A 186 11.82 -8.14 -11.52
CA ALA A 186 12.75 -9.27 -11.65
C ALA A 186 13.01 -9.92 -10.28
N ALA A 187 13.29 -9.12 -9.25
CA ALA A 187 13.52 -9.61 -7.88
C ALA A 187 12.29 -10.31 -7.29
N ALA A 188 11.08 -9.85 -7.62
CA ALA A 188 9.81 -10.43 -7.19
C ALA A 188 9.41 -11.72 -7.93
N GLY A 189 10.32 -12.31 -8.71
CA GLY A 189 10.09 -13.54 -9.44
C GLY A 189 9.16 -13.35 -10.64
N ASN A 190 9.35 -12.24 -11.36
CA ASN A 190 8.59 -11.81 -12.54
C ASN A 190 7.13 -11.46 -12.20
N ARG A 191 6.92 -10.74 -11.09
CA ARG A 191 5.61 -10.25 -10.66
C ARG A 191 5.65 -8.74 -10.54
N TRP A 192 4.71 -8.08 -11.19
CA TRP A 192 4.57 -6.62 -11.12
C TRP A 192 4.03 -6.20 -9.77
N ALA A 193 4.47 -5.03 -9.30
CA ALA A 193 4.03 -4.47 -8.03
C ALA A 193 2.53 -4.16 -8.05
N ASN A 194 1.84 -4.42 -6.94
CA ASN A 194 0.45 -4.01 -6.72
C ASN A 194 0.39 -2.63 -6.06
N PHE A 195 1.43 -2.26 -5.31
CA PHE A 195 1.55 -0.99 -4.62
C PHE A 195 2.94 -0.39 -4.88
N VAL A 196 2.97 0.93 -5.03
CA VAL A 196 4.20 1.71 -5.04
C VAL A 196 4.05 2.86 -4.04
N ALA A 197 5.01 2.98 -3.13
CA ALA A 197 5.06 4.02 -2.10
C ALA A 197 6.16 5.01 -2.47
N VAL A 198 5.80 6.29 -2.51
CA VAL A 198 6.67 7.41 -2.86
C VAL A 198 6.37 8.62 -1.98
N ASP A 199 7.34 9.51 -1.86
CA ASP A 199 7.17 10.79 -1.19
C ASP A 199 6.61 11.86 -2.12
N TYR A 200 5.77 12.75 -1.57
CA TYR A 200 5.18 13.91 -2.27
C TYR A 200 4.61 13.60 -3.67
N TYR A 201 3.88 12.49 -3.85
CA TYR A 201 3.44 11.92 -5.14
C TYR A 201 2.99 12.90 -6.25
N LYS A 202 2.47 14.09 -5.93
CA LYS A 202 2.12 15.13 -6.90
C LYS A 202 3.31 15.90 -7.49
N ARG A 203 4.52 15.69 -6.98
CA ARG A 203 5.77 16.34 -7.41
C ARG A 203 6.57 15.35 -8.20
N SER A 204 6.78 15.63 -9.48
CA SER A 204 7.40 14.71 -10.41
C SER A 204 8.03 15.46 -11.58
N GLU A 205 9.04 14.84 -12.17
CA GLU A 205 9.49 15.12 -13.53
C GLU A 205 8.85 14.12 -14.51
N GLY A 206 8.41 14.61 -15.67
CA GLY A 206 7.71 13.77 -16.65
C GLY A 206 6.36 13.26 -16.13
N GLY A 207 6.07 11.97 -16.32
CA GLY A 207 4.82 11.34 -15.86
C GLY A 207 4.87 10.88 -14.40
N GLY A 208 6.07 10.70 -13.83
CA GLY A 208 6.31 10.44 -12.41
C GLY A 208 5.49 9.33 -11.78
N SER A 209 4.97 9.59 -10.58
CA SER A 209 4.20 8.61 -9.81
C SER A 209 2.91 8.14 -10.52
N PHE A 210 2.29 8.99 -11.33
CA PHE A 210 1.11 8.62 -12.11
C PHE A 210 1.46 7.67 -13.25
N GLN A 211 2.53 7.97 -14.00
CA GLN A 211 3.06 7.05 -15.00
C GLN A 211 3.48 5.71 -14.40
N ALA A 212 4.08 5.73 -13.20
CA ALA A 212 4.43 4.50 -12.48
C ALA A 212 3.21 3.61 -12.24
N VAL A 213 2.09 4.19 -11.81
CA VAL A 213 0.82 3.46 -11.62
C VAL A 213 0.23 3.00 -12.95
N ASP A 214 0.26 3.83 -14.00
CA ASP A 214 -0.24 3.47 -15.33
C ASP A 214 0.56 2.31 -15.94
N THR A 215 1.89 2.31 -15.77
CA THR A 215 2.75 1.20 -16.18
C THR A 215 2.42 -0.07 -15.40
N LEU A 216 2.30 -0.02 -14.07
CA LEU A 216 1.94 -1.20 -13.28
C LEU A 216 0.58 -1.78 -13.70
N ASN A 217 -0.42 -0.93 -13.90
CA ASN A 217 -1.75 -1.35 -14.35
C ASN A 217 -1.70 -1.94 -15.77
N GLY A 218 -1.01 -1.31 -16.71
CA GLY A 218 -0.83 -1.83 -18.07
C GLY A 218 -0.17 -3.20 -18.06
N LYS A 219 0.87 -3.36 -17.25
CA LYS A 219 1.59 -4.62 -17.10
C LYS A 219 0.76 -5.73 -16.47
N LEU A 220 0.00 -5.42 -15.42
CA LEU A 220 -0.86 -6.38 -14.72
C LEU A 220 -2.08 -6.79 -15.55
N LEU A 221 -2.69 -5.86 -16.29
CA LEU A 221 -3.97 -6.10 -16.97
C LEU A 221 -3.81 -6.64 -18.40
N CYS A 222 -2.83 -6.17 -19.16
CA CYS A 222 -2.70 -6.53 -20.58
C CYS A 222 -1.26 -6.75 -21.07
N GLY A 223 -0.26 -6.51 -20.22
CA GLY A 223 1.17 -6.65 -20.52
C GLY A 223 1.82 -5.42 -21.18
N CYS A 224 1.09 -4.33 -21.38
CA CYS A 224 1.58 -3.10 -22.01
C CYS A 224 2.36 -2.21 -21.03
N ASP A 225 3.17 -1.30 -21.55
CA ASP A 225 3.94 -0.33 -20.74
C ASP A 225 3.08 0.81 -20.17
N ASP A 226 1.83 0.91 -20.62
CA ASP A 226 0.85 1.91 -20.22
C ASP A 226 -0.55 1.29 -20.28
N ILE A 227 -1.39 1.59 -19.28
CA ILE A 227 -2.78 1.13 -19.21
C ILE A 227 -3.64 1.67 -20.37
N HIS A 228 -3.35 2.88 -20.87
CA HIS A 228 -4.05 3.50 -21.98
C HIS A 228 -3.77 2.79 -23.32
N ALA A 229 -2.70 2.00 -23.40
CA ALA A 229 -2.40 1.16 -24.55
C ALA A 229 -3.16 -0.19 -24.54
N CYS A 230 -3.84 -0.54 -23.43
CA CYS A 230 -4.59 -1.79 -23.35
C CYS A 230 -5.84 -1.77 -24.23
N VAL A 231 -5.96 -2.75 -25.14
CA VAL A 231 -7.19 -2.96 -25.91
C VAL A 231 -8.28 -3.61 -25.04
N PRO A 232 -9.50 -3.02 -24.97
CA PRO A 232 -10.60 -3.60 -24.20
C PRO A 232 -10.89 -5.05 -24.58
N GLY A 233 -10.92 -5.94 -23.58
CA GLY A 233 -11.19 -7.38 -23.78
C GLY A 233 -9.99 -8.22 -24.22
N SER A 234 -8.79 -7.63 -24.36
CA SER A 234 -7.56 -8.38 -24.59
C SER A 234 -6.96 -8.88 -23.28
N THR A 235 -6.45 -10.11 -23.27
CA THR A 235 -5.78 -10.72 -22.10
C THR A 235 -4.25 -10.78 -22.24
N SER A 236 -3.68 -10.45 -23.40
CA SER A 236 -2.22 -10.24 -23.55
C SER A 236 -1.82 -9.63 -24.89
N GLY A 237 -0.85 -8.70 -24.85
CA GLY A 237 0.04 -8.36 -25.97
C GLY A 237 -0.52 -7.50 -27.11
N ALA A 238 -1.82 -7.22 -27.12
CA ALA A 238 -2.41 -6.24 -28.04
C ALA A 238 -2.28 -4.83 -27.44
N CYS A 239 -1.10 -4.22 -27.59
CA CYS A 239 -0.86 -2.83 -27.22
C CYS A 239 -1.09 -1.93 -28.43
N THR A 240 -1.93 -0.90 -28.27
CA THR A 240 -2.06 0.16 -29.27
C THR A 240 -1.09 1.31 -28.96
N PRO A 241 -0.45 1.91 -29.98
CA PRO A 241 0.38 3.10 -29.80
C PRO A 241 -0.39 4.29 -29.23
#